data_AF-A0AAD9Q2X6-F1
#
_entry.id   AF-A0AAD9Q2X6-F1
#
_cell.length_a   1.000
_cell.length_b   1.000
_cell.length_c   1.000
_cell.angle_alpha   90.00
_cell.angle_beta   90.00
_cell.angle_gamma   90.00
#
_symmetry.space_group_name_H-M   'P 1'
#
loop_
_entity.id
_entity.type
_entity.pdbx_description
1 polymer ?
#
loop_
_entity_poly.entity_id
_entity_poly.type
_entity_poly.pdbx_seq_one_letter_code
_entity_poly.pdbx_strand_id
1 'polypeptide(L)'
;MQDVYKGEREKAKAAYSSGVQKELFVLDGTIPITFQGVNYNIPLCVLLQEDHPLVPPLVYVRPTNSMVIVPSQHVDTEGRVYHPYLNQWDSVNESSDITSLLQIMLITFSEEPPVYTKRPPRQDSSNNIKETQPNLANPLPQDDQTDDNCIVCMELKKDSVLIPCGHLGICFKCANRCKETSKTCPVCREKIIEVHRVYQP
;
A
#
# COMPACT_ATOMS: atom_id res chain seq x y z
N MET A 1 -16.36 3.93 9.65
CA MET A 1 -16.01 4.32 8.26
C MET A 1 -14.61 4.92 8.19
N GLN A 2 -14.23 5.90 9.03
CA GLN A 2 -12.88 6.50 9.02
C GLN A 2 -11.72 5.52 9.29
N ASP A 3 -11.94 4.43 10.03
CA ASP A 3 -10.88 3.48 10.39
C ASP A 3 -10.56 2.43 9.30
N VAL A 4 -11.50 2.20 8.39
CA VAL A 4 -11.42 1.14 7.35
C VAL A 4 -10.90 1.69 6.02
N TYR A 5 -11.05 3.00 5.78
CA TYR A 5 -10.72 3.63 4.51
C TYR A 5 -10.06 4.99 4.74
N LYS A 6 -8.88 5.16 4.15
CA LYS A 6 -8.11 6.42 4.16
C LYS A 6 -8.01 6.92 2.72
N GLY A 7 -8.69 8.01 2.40
CA GLY A 7 -8.70 8.54 1.05
C GLY A 7 -9.51 9.82 0.91
N GLU A 8 -9.37 10.44 -0.25
CA GLU A 8 -10.05 11.69 -0.60
C GLU A 8 -11.40 11.40 -1.25
N ARG A 9 -12.26 12.42 -1.30
CA ARG A 9 -13.56 12.38 -1.99
C ARG A 9 -13.52 13.43 -3.09
N GLU A 10 -13.41 13.01 -4.34
CA GLU A 10 -13.31 13.91 -5.49
C GLU A 10 -14.39 13.60 -6.52
N LYS A 11 -14.70 14.59 -7.36
CA LYS A 11 -15.43 14.40 -8.62
C LYS A 11 -14.42 14.11 -9.72
N ALA A 12 -14.40 12.90 -10.25
CA ALA A 12 -13.54 12.56 -11.37
C ALA A 12 -14.34 12.45 -12.67
N LYS A 13 -13.73 12.83 -13.80
CA LYS A 13 -14.28 12.54 -15.13
C LYS A 13 -13.90 11.12 -15.53
N ALA A 14 -14.88 10.22 -15.55
CA ALA A 14 -14.71 8.86 -16.04
C ALA A 14 -15.28 8.73 -17.45
N ALA A 15 -14.51 8.10 -18.36
CA ALA A 15 -15.00 7.73 -19.68
C ALA A 15 -15.66 6.35 -19.61
N TYR A 16 -16.93 6.25 -20.03
CA TYR A 16 -17.56 4.95 -20.27
C TYR A 16 -17.06 4.33 -21.58
N SER A 17 -17.27 3.03 -21.75
CA SER A 17 -17.00 2.30 -23.01
C SER A 17 -17.74 2.87 -24.23
N SER A 18 -18.77 3.69 -24.02
CA SER A 18 -19.48 4.46 -25.04
C SER A 18 -18.75 5.75 -25.50
N GLY A 19 -17.59 6.08 -24.93
CA GLY A 19 -16.85 7.32 -25.19
C GLY A 19 -17.41 8.55 -24.49
N VAL A 20 -18.54 8.43 -23.78
CA VAL A 20 -19.13 9.53 -23.00
C VAL A 20 -18.33 9.72 -21.72
N GLN A 21 -17.81 10.93 -21.50
CA GLN A 21 -17.26 11.34 -20.21
C GLN A 21 -18.37 11.84 -19.28
N LYS A 22 -18.42 11.33 -18.06
CA LYS A 22 -19.34 11.76 -16.99
C LYS A 22 -18.56 12.15 -15.73
N GLU A 23 -19.04 13.13 -14.99
CA GLU A 23 -18.58 13.38 -13.62
C GLU A 23 -19.15 12.29 -12.71
N LEU A 24 -18.28 11.47 -12.14
CA LEU A 24 -18.62 10.48 -11.13
C LEU A 24 -18.03 10.91 -9.78
N PHE A 25 -18.72 10.58 -8.69
CA PHE A 25 -18.12 10.67 -7.37
C PHE A 25 -17.15 9.51 -7.20
N VAL A 26 -15.93 9.82 -6.78
CA VAL A 26 -14.87 8.84 -6.56
C VAL A 26 -14.38 8.92 -5.12
N LEU A 27 -14.33 7.74 -4.50
CA LEU A 27 -13.56 7.49 -3.30
C LEU A 27 -12.25 6.86 -3.77
N ASP A 28 -11.17 7.64 -3.83
CA ASP A 28 -9.81 7.12 -4.11
C ASP A 28 -8.95 7.16 -2.84
N GLY A 29 -8.34 6.04 -2.50
CA GLY A 29 -7.73 5.84 -1.18
C GLY A 29 -7.19 4.43 -0.96
N THR A 30 -7.03 4.04 0.29
CA THR A 30 -6.52 2.71 0.68
C THR A 30 -7.34 2.05 1.77
N ILE A 31 -7.47 0.73 1.71
CA ILE A 31 -7.94 -0.11 2.81
C ILE A 31 -6.76 -0.84 3.49
N PRO A 32 -6.68 -0.88 4.84
CA PRO A 32 -5.60 -1.56 5.55
C PRO A 32 -5.94 -3.04 5.76
N ILE A 33 -5.25 -3.95 5.06
CA ILE A 33 -5.38 -5.40 5.21
C ILE A 33 -4.27 -5.97 6.11
N THR A 34 -4.47 -7.17 6.64
CA THR A 34 -3.39 -7.96 7.28
C THR A 34 -3.23 -9.27 6.52
N PHE A 35 -2.07 -9.48 5.89
CA PHE A 35 -1.74 -10.71 5.19
C PHE A 35 -0.44 -11.30 5.73
N GLN A 36 -0.46 -12.57 6.13
CA GLN A 36 0.68 -13.28 6.72
C GLN A 36 1.34 -12.54 7.91
N GLY A 37 0.53 -11.85 8.73
CA GLY A 37 0.98 -11.07 9.88
C GLY A 37 1.61 -9.70 9.55
N VAL A 38 1.62 -9.31 8.27
CA VAL A 38 2.09 -7.99 7.82
C VAL A 38 0.90 -7.14 7.38
N ASN A 39 0.89 -5.87 7.78
CA ASN A 39 -0.15 -4.93 7.39
C ASN A 39 0.20 -4.23 6.07
N TYR A 40 -0.76 -4.23 5.13
CA TYR A 40 -0.61 -3.58 3.82
C TYR A 40 -1.76 -2.61 3.59
N ASN A 41 -1.48 -1.50 2.91
CA ASN A 41 -2.51 -0.54 2.49
C ASN A 41 -2.81 -0.81 1.00
N ILE A 42 -3.94 -1.43 0.70
CA ILE A 42 -4.34 -1.76 -0.68
C ILE A 42 -5.01 -0.52 -1.30
N PRO A 43 -4.46 0.04 -2.39
CA PRO A 43 -5.07 1.19 -3.07
C PRO A 43 -6.35 0.77 -3.79
N LEU A 44 -7.46 1.39 -3.41
CA LEU A 44 -8.80 1.08 -3.87
C LEU A 44 -9.51 2.35 -4.34
N CYS A 45 -10.06 2.30 -5.55
CA CYS A 45 -10.91 3.33 -6.11
C CYS A 45 -12.33 2.81 -6.26
N VAL A 46 -13.28 3.47 -5.61
CA VAL A 46 -14.72 3.19 -5.67
C VAL A 46 -15.40 4.33 -6.41
N LEU A 47 -15.93 4.05 -7.61
CA LEU A 47 -16.67 5.02 -8.42
C LEU A 47 -18.17 4.81 -8.23
N LEU A 48 -18.86 5.86 -7.80
CA LEU A 48 -20.32 5.88 -7.68
C LEU A 48 -20.89 6.38 -9.02
N GLN A 49 -21.72 5.55 -9.66
CA GLN A 49 -22.42 5.90 -10.89
C GLN A 49 -23.56 6.90 -10.61
N GLU A 50 -24.09 7.57 -11.64
CA GLU A 50 -25.17 8.56 -11.48
C GLU A 50 -26.41 7.99 -10.77
N ASP A 51 -26.75 6.72 -11.05
CA ASP A 51 -27.89 6.03 -10.46
C ASP A 51 -27.57 5.38 -9.10
N HIS A 52 -26.37 5.57 -8.52
CA HIS A 52 -26.03 5.01 -7.21
C HIS A 52 -26.89 5.65 -6.10
N PRO A 53 -27.52 4.88 -5.19
CA PRO A 53 -27.27 3.47 -4.88
C PRO A 53 -28.11 2.44 -5.64
N LEU A 54 -29.00 2.80 -6.57
CA LEU A 54 -29.80 1.85 -7.36
C LEU A 54 -28.93 0.86 -8.15
N VAL A 55 -27.72 1.27 -8.54
CA VAL A 55 -26.70 0.40 -9.14
C VAL A 55 -25.49 0.24 -8.20
N PRO A 56 -24.81 -0.93 -8.23
CA PRO A 56 -23.58 -1.14 -7.50
C PRO A 56 -22.49 -0.14 -7.92
N PRO A 57 -21.57 0.21 -7.01
CA PRO A 57 -20.39 0.98 -7.39
C PRO A 57 -19.44 0.16 -8.26
N LEU A 58 -18.65 0.84 -9.10
CA LEU A 58 -17.53 0.21 -9.80
C LEU A 58 -16.29 0.29 -8.92
N VAL A 59 -15.63 -0.84 -8.68
CA VAL A 59 -14.47 -0.93 -7.77
C VAL A 59 -13.23 -1.36 -8.55
N TYR A 60 -12.11 -0.68 -8.32
CA TYR A 60 -10.82 -0.96 -8.93
C TYR A 60 -9.70 -0.94 -7.89
N VAL A 61 -8.75 -1.87 -8.02
CA VAL A 61 -7.45 -1.81 -7.34
C VAL A 61 -6.51 -0.96 -8.19
N ARG A 62 -5.94 0.10 -7.61
CA ARG A 62 -5.07 1.07 -8.31
C ARG A 62 -3.60 0.89 -7.93
N PRO A 63 -2.85 -0.07 -8.53
CA PRO A 63 -1.46 -0.30 -8.15
C PRO A 63 -0.62 0.98 -8.30
N THR A 64 0.22 1.26 -7.31
CA THR A 64 1.27 2.26 -7.45
C THR A 64 2.36 1.77 -8.41
N ASN A 65 3.30 2.63 -8.81
CA ASN A 65 4.39 2.28 -9.71
C ASN A 65 5.24 1.07 -9.23
N SER A 66 5.31 0.82 -7.92
CA SER A 66 6.01 -0.32 -7.32
C SER A 66 5.15 -1.58 -7.15
N MET A 67 3.85 -1.52 -7.43
CA MET A 67 2.92 -2.66 -7.34
C MET A 67 2.65 -3.30 -8.71
N VAL A 68 2.17 -4.54 -8.69
CA VAL A 68 1.61 -5.28 -9.83
C VAL A 68 0.33 -5.97 -9.36
N ILE A 69 -0.72 -5.89 -10.16
CA ILE A 69 -1.98 -6.62 -9.92
C ILE A 69 -1.75 -8.13 -10.04
N VAL A 70 -2.33 -8.89 -9.13
CA VAL A 70 -2.46 -10.35 -9.24
C VAL A 70 -3.88 -10.64 -9.73
N PRO A 71 -4.09 -11.05 -10.99
CA PRO A 71 -5.41 -11.43 -11.46
C PRO A 71 -5.88 -12.67 -10.70
N SER A 72 -7.12 -12.65 -10.21
CA SER A 72 -7.76 -13.75 -9.49
C SER A 72 -9.24 -13.84 -9.84
N GLN A 73 -9.99 -14.71 -9.16
CA GLN A 73 -11.46 -14.77 -9.29
C GLN A 73 -12.15 -13.44 -8.91
N HIS A 74 -11.49 -12.58 -8.14
CA HIS A 74 -12.06 -11.33 -7.64
C HIS A 74 -11.48 -10.08 -8.31
N VAL A 75 -10.37 -10.17 -9.07
CA VAL A 75 -9.72 -9.01 -9.70
C VAL A 75 -9.20 -9.37 -11.10
N ASP A 76 -9.54 -8.59 -12.13
CA ASP A 76 -9.02 -8.79 -13.49
C ASP A 76 -7.66 -8.09 -13.75
N THR A 77 -7.11 -8.22 -14.96
CA THR A 77 -5.79 -7.65 -15.32
C THR A 77 -5.75 -6.12 -15.26
N GLU A 78 -6.90 -5.46 -15.41
CA GLU A 78 -7.04 -4.01 -15.33
C GLU A 78 -7.31 -3.55 -13.89
N GLY A 79 -7.32 -4.48 -12.93
CA GLY A 79 -7.55 -4.22 -11.52
C GLY A 79 -9.03 -4.08 -11.16
N ARG A 80 -9.97 -4.33 -12.08
CA ARG A 80 -11.40 -4.23 -11.77
C ARG A 80 -11.81 -5.38 -10.85
N VAL A 81 -12.58 -5.04 -9.83
CA VAL A 81 -12.99 -5.99 -8.79
C VAL A 81 -14.38 -6.56 -9.10
N TYR A 82 -14.52 -7.87 -8.86
CA TYR A 82 -15.77 -8.64 -8.98
C TYR A 82 -16.00 -9.41 -7.68
N HIS A 83 -17.21 -9.36 -7.15
CA HIS A 83 -17.57 -10.08 -5.94
C HIS A 83 -19.08 -10.38 -5.94
N PRO A 84 -19.56 -11.51 -5.38
CA PRO A 84 -21.00 -11.82 -5.30
C PRO A 84 -21.85 -10.68 -4.71
N TYR A 85 -21.31 -9.92 -3.74
CA TYR A 85 -21.95 -8.75 -3.14
C TYR A 85 -22.20 -7.60 -4.13
N LEU A 86 -21.31 -7.38 -5.11
CA LEU A 86 -21.52 -6.40 -6.18
C LEU A 86 -22.54 -6.90 -7.20
N ASN A 87 -22.58 -8.21 -7.46
CA ASN A 87 -23.52 -8.83 -8.40
C ASN A 87 -24.95 -8.95 -7.82
N GLN A 88 -25.08 -9.02 -6.50
CA GLN A 88 -26.34 -9.14 -5.76
C GLN A 88 -26.67 -7.85 -4.99
N TRP A 89 -26.15 -6.71 -5.47
CA TRP A 89 -26.34 -5.41 -4.83
C TRP A 89 -27.83 -5.03 -4.81
N ASP A 90 -28.37 -4.91 -3.60
CA ASP A 90 -29.76 -4.62 -3.31
C ASP A 90 -29.85 -3.37 -2.42
N SER A 91 -30.13 -2.25 -3.08
CA SER A 91 -30.42 -0.96 -2.46
C SER A 91 -31.92 -0.73 -2.24
N VAL A 92 -32.79 -1.62 -2.75
CA VAL A 92 -34.25 -1.49 -2.60
C VAL A 92 -34.66 -1.85 -1.18
N ASN A 93 -34.03 -2.86 -0.58
CA ASN A 93 -34.24 -3.24 0.82
C ASN A 93 -33.16 -2.68 1.77
N GLU A 94 -32.36 -1.70 1.31
CA GLU A 94 -31.22 -1.11 2.05
C GLU A 94 -30.21 -2.15 2.58
N SER A 95 -30.14 -3.33 1.96
CA SER A 95 -29.30 -4.45 2.40
C SER A 95 -27.85 -4.34 1.91
N SER A 96 -27.60 -3.46 0.94
CA SER A 96 -26.27 -3.23 0.33
C SER A 96 -25.77 -1.80 0.51
N ASP A 97 -24.56 -1.64 1.08
CA ASP A 97 -23.94 -0.36 1.35
C ASP A 97 -22.40 -0.36 1.17
N ILE A 98 -21.80 0.83 1.05
CA ILE A 98 -20.36 1.01 0.79
C ILE A 98 -19.48 0.55 1.97
N THR A 99 -19.97 0.63 3.21
CA THR A 99 -19.25 0.17 4.41
C THR A 99 -19.13 -1.34 4.40
N SER A 100 -20.22 -2.06 4.19
CA SER A 100 -20.21 -3.52 4.06
C SER A 100 -19.40 -3.97 2.85
N LEU A 101 -19.47 -3.26 1.71
CA LEU A 101 -18.56 -3.51 0.58
C LEU A 101 -17.08 -3.41 0.98
N LEU A 102 -16.67 -2.33 1.66
CA LEU A 102 -15.28 -2.13 2.10
C LEU A 102 -14.83 -3.19 3.13
N GLN A 103 -15.72 -3.64 4.02
CA GLN A 103 -15.45 -4.74 4.95
C GLN A 103 -15.24 -6.07 4.22
N ILE A 104 -16.03 -6.34 3.18
CA ILE A 104 -15.85 -7.51 2.33
C ILE A 104 -14.51 -7.44 1.60
N MET A 105 -14.16 -6.29 1.00
CA MET A 105 -12.84 -6.11 0.36
C MET A 105 -11.68 -6.33 1.34
N LEU A 106 -11.81 -5.84 2.59
CA LEU A 106 -10.84 -6.07 3.66
C LEU A 106 -10.64 -7.56 3.93
N ILE A 107 -11.71 -8.32 4.11
CA ILE A 107 -11.65 -9.78 4.39
C ILE A 107 -11.04 -10.49 3.18
N THR A 108 -11.61 -10.30 1.99
CA THR A 108 -11.19 -10.93 0.75
C THR A 108 -9.71 -10.72 0.46
N PHE A 109 -9.23 -9.47 0.55
CA PHE A 109 -7.83 -9.15 0.24
C PHE A 109 -6.86 -9.50 1.38
N SER A 110 -7.34 -9.75 2.60
CA SER A 110 -6.53 -10.34 3.68
C SER A 110 -6.29 -11.84 3.50
N GLU A 111 -7.12 -12.54 2.71
CA GLU A 111 -6.90 -13.92 2.29
C GLU A 111 -6.06 -14.00 1.00
N GLU A 112 -6.43 -13.23 -0.03
CA GLU A 112 -5.75 -13.18 -1.33
C GLU A 112 -5.45 -11.72 -1.73
N PRO A 113 -4.23 -11.20 -1.47
CA PRO A 113 -3.88 -9.83 -1.80
C PRO A 113 -3.90 -9.57 -3.32
N PRO A 114 -4.63 -8.55 -3.79
CA PRO A 114 -4.84 -8.31 -5.22
C PRO A 114 -3.64 -7.62 -5.89
N VAL A 115 -2.63 -7.24 -5.12
CA VAL A 115 -1.37 -6.67 -5.60
C VAL A 115 -0.20 -7.25 -4.81
N TYR A 116 0.95 -7.39 -5.47
CA TYR A 116 2.24 -7.56 -4.82
C TYR A 116 3.17 -6.40 -5.16
N THR A 117 4.06 -6.06 -4.22
CA THR A 117 5.15 -5.13 -4.50
C THR A 117 6.19 -5.83 -5.37
N LYS A 118 6.54 -5.24 -6.51
CA LYS A 118 7.68 -5.65 -7.34
C LYS A 118 8.90 -5.79 -6.44
N ARG A 119 9.45 -7.01 -6.32
CA ARG A 119 10.71 -7.19 -5.60
C ARG A 119 11.72 -6.23 -6.23
N PRO A 120 12.47 -5.41 -5.46
CA PRO A 120 13.71 -4.88 -6.01
C PRO A 120 14.54 -6.08 -6.47
N PRO A 121 15.12 -6.08 -7.68
CA PRO A 121 15.88 -7.23 -8.17
C PRO A 121 16.98 -7.57 -7.17
N ARG A 122 16.81 -8.71 -6.48
CA ARG A 122 17.83 -9.29 -5.60
C ARG A 122 18.70 -10.17 -6.47
N GLN A 123 20.02 -9.96 -6.41
CA GLN A 123 20.96 -10.97 -6.86
C GLN A 123 20.91 -12.13 -5.87
N ASP A 124 20.84 -13.35 -6.39
CA ASP A 124 20.78 -14.56 -5.57
C ASP A 124 22.08 -14.81 -4.81
N SER A 125 21.96 -15.26 -3.56
CA SER A 125 22.99 -16.09 -2.90
C SER A 125 22.33 -16.86 -1.76
N SER A 126 22.36 -18.19 -1.90
CA SER A 126 21.84 -19.15 -0.94
C SER A 126 22.74 -19.25 0.30
N ASN A 127 22.19 -19.50 1.49
CA ASN A 127 22.46 -20.75 2.23
C ASN A 127 21.72 -20.89 3.57
N ASN A 128 21.50 -22.17 3.88
CA ASN A 128 20.76 -22.80 4.97
C ASN A 128 21.52 -22.76 6.32
N ILE A 129 20.82 -22.75 7.48
CA ILE A 129 21.00 -23.70 8.64
C ILE A 129 20.29 -23.23 9.96
N LYS A 130 19.24 -23.99 10.32
CA LYS A 130 18.76 -24.51 11.64
C LYS A 130 18.34 -23.65 12.86
N GLU A 131 17.07 -23.90 13.22
CA GLU A 131 16.36 -23.97 14.52
C GLU A 131 17.11 -23.97 15.87
N THR A 132 16.47 -23.44 16.93
CA THR A 132 15.89 -24.20 18.08
C THR A 132 15.08 -23.29 19.04
N GLN A 133 13.87 -23.73 19.46
CA GLN A 133 13.05 -23.21 20.59
C GLN A 133 13.05 -24.26 21.75
N PRO A 134 12.59 -24.00 23.01
CA PRO A 134 11.60 -23.00 23.49
C PRO A 134 12.09 -22.25 24.77
N ASN A 135 11.33 -21.68 25.74
CA ASN A 135 9.88 -21.68 26.05
C ASN A 135 9.40 -20.51 26.97
N LEU A 136 8.08 -20.27 26.93
CA LEU A 136 7.13 -19.76 27.94
C LEU A 136 7.33 -18.45 28.76
N ALA A 137 6.22 -17.69 28.81
CA ALA A 137 5.72 -16.73 29.83
C ALA A 137 5.87 -15.20 29.59
N ASN A 138 4.71 -14.56 29.46
CA ASN A 138 4.41 -13.10 29.38
C ASN A 138 4.15 -12.50 30.79
N PRO A 139 3.93 -11.18 30.99
CA PRO A 139 3.76 -10.09 30.00
C PRO A 139 4.53 -8.75 30.23
N LEU A 140 4.76 -8.02 29.13
CA LEU A 140 4.99 -6.55 28.99
C LEU A 140 6.23 -5.94 29.70
N PRO A 141 7.00 -5.10 28.97
CA PRO A 141 6.64 -3.68 28.92
C PRO A 141 6.69 -3.04 27.52
N GLN A 142 6.31 -1.76 27.50
CA GLN A 142 6.36 -0.81 26.39
C GLN A 142 7.77 -0.72 25.77
N ASP A 143 7.86 -0.70 24.43
CA ASP A 143 8.17 0.54 23.68
C ASP A 143 7.96 0.29 22.17
N ASP A 144 7.17 1.12 21.51
CA ASP A 144 6.89 0.99 20.06
C ASP A 144 7.99 1.73 19.28
N GLN A 145 9.26 1.32 19.51
CA GLN A 145 10.42 1.87 18.84
C GLN A 145 10.43 1.43 17.37
N THR A 146 9.79 2.24 16.53
CA THR A 146 10.02 2.24 15.09
C THR A 146 11.51 2.31 14.84
N ASP A 147 12.10 1.24 14.30
CA ASP A 147 13.55 1.04 14.24
C ASP A 147 14.25 2.21 13.53
N ASP A 148 14.80 3.14 14.33
CA ASP A 148 15.36 4.42 13.87
C ASP A 148 16.77 4.31 13.32
N ASN A 149 17.24 3.07 13.11
CA ASN A 149 18.55 2.78 12.57
C ASN A 149 18.59 2.85 11.04
N CYS A 150 19.77 3.18 10.52
CA CYS A 150 20.07 3.32 9.11
C CYS A 150 19.90 2.00 8.35
N ILE A 151 19.04 1.96 7.33
CA ILE A 151 18.77 0.73 6.56
C ILE A 151 19.99 0.12 5.81
N VAL A 152 21.13 0.82 5.79
CA VAL A 152 22.37 0.41 5.10
C VAL A 152 23.43 -0.15 6.05
N CYS A 153 23.43 0.24 7.33
CA CYS A 153 24.40 -0.29 8.32
C CYS A 153 23.76 -0.89 9.57
N MET A 154 22.48 -0.64 9.83
CA MET A 154 21.71 -1.08 11.02
C MET A 154 22.36 -0.73 12.38
N GLU A 155 23.30 0.24 12.38
CA GLU A 155 24.17 0.57 13.52
C GLU A 155 23.99 2.01 14.00
N LEU A 156 23.81 2.95 13.06
CA LEU A 156 23.71 4.38 13.33
C LEU A 156 22.30 4.86 13.03
N LYS A 157 21.78 5.81 13.83
CA LYS A 157 20.46 6.42 13.60
C LYS A 157 20.35 7.10 12.23
N LYS A 158 19.12 7.20 11.72
CA LYS A 158 18.77 7.97 10.51
C LYS A 158 18.92 9.47 10.82
N ASP A 159 20.00 10.08 10.36
CA ASP A 159 20.31 11.50 10.58
C ASP A 159 20.62 12.26 9.27
N SER A 160 20.17 11.75 8.12
CA SER A 160 20.40 12.42 6.83
C SER A 160 19.27 12.28 5.82
N VAL A 161 18.98 13.39 5.14
CA VAL A 161 18.02 13.50 4.04
C VAL A 161 18.78 13.58 2.72
N LEU A 162 18.25 12.89 1.71
CA LEU A 162 18.82 12.81 0.37
C LEU A 162 18.07 13.74 -0.60
N ILE A 163 18.77 14.71 -1.17
CA ILE A 163 18.21 15.70 -2.11
C ILE A 163 18.36 15.17 -3.55
N PRO A 164 17.31 15.23 -4.39
CA PRO A 164 16.04 15.95 -4.19
C PRO A 164 14.91 15.13 -3.54
N CYS A 165 15.11 13.84 -3.28
CA CYS A 165 14.00 12.93 -2.97
C CYS A 165 13.44 13.00 -1.54
N GLY A 166 14.06 13.75 -0.62
CA GLY A 166 13.54 13.99 0.73
C GLY A 166 13.61 12.83 1.72
N HIS A 167 14.09 11.65 1.32
CA HIS A 167 14.00 10.43 2.14
C HIS A 167 15.02 10.42 3.30
N LEU A 168 14.52 10.34 4.54
CA LEU A 168 15.28 10.15 5.78
C LEU A 168 15.36 8.65 6.14
N GLY A 169 16.15 7.88 5.38
CA GLY A 169 16.26 6.42 5.55
C GLY A 169 17.58 5.92 6.12
N ILE A 170 18.60 6.77 6.19
CA ILE A 170 19.99 6.36 6.46
C ILE A 170 20.76 7.40 7.28
N CYS A 171 21.87 6.94 7.88
CA CYS A 171 22.83 7.79 8.55
C CYS A 171 23.72 8.55 7.56
N PHE A 172 24.25 9.70 7.97
CA PHE A 172 25.09 10.59 7.18
C PHE A 172 26.33 9.90 6.60
N LYS A 173 26.92 8.95 7.34
CA LYS A 173 28.05 8.13 6.87
C LYS A 173 27.66 7.25 5.68
N CYS A 174 26.49 6.61 5.75
CA CYS A 174 25.98 5.80 4.64
C CYS A 174 25.49 6.67 3.48
N ALA A 175 24.91 7.84 3.75
CA ALA A 175 24.45 8.77 2.73
C ALA A 175 25.58 9.31 1.85
N ASN A 176 26.70 9.74 2.44
CA ASN A 176 27.87 10.16 1.67
C ASN A 176 28.47 9.00 0.87
N ARG A 177 28.58 7.80 1.47
CA ARG A 177 29.01 6.59 0.76
C ARG A 177 28.08 6.26 -0.43
N CYS A 178 26.78 6.41 -0.30
CA CYS A 178 25.82 6.26 -1.40
C CYS A 178 25.98 7.36 -2.45
N LYS A 179 26.20 8.62 -2.06
CA LYS A 179 26.46 9.73 -2.99
C LYS A 179 27.73 9.52 -3.82
N GLU A 180 28.78 8.94 -3.23
CA GLU A 180 30.05 8.67 -3.91
C GLU A 180 30.00 7.44 -4.82
N THR A 181 29.42 6.34 -4.34
CA THR A 181 29.46 5.03 -5.02
C THR A 181 28.29 4.80 -5.98
N SER A 182 27.06 4.65 -5.48
CA SER A 182 25.87 4.35 -6.29
C SER A 182 25.25 5.60 -6.94
N LYS A 183 25.45 6.79 -6.35
CA LYS A 183 24.81 8.06 -6.71
C LYS A 183 23.27 8.01 -6.66
N THR A 184 22.69 7.02 -5.98
CA THR A 184 21.24 6.79 -5.89
C THR A 184 20.79 6.54 -4.46
N CYS A 185 19.63 7.08 -4.10
CA CYS A 185 19.01 6.89 -2.79
C CYS A 185 18.69 5.40 -2.54
N PRO A 186 19.11 4.79 -1.41
CA PRO A 186 18.81 3.38 -1.14
C PRO A 186 17.33 3.12 -0.83
N VAL A 187 16.53 4.17 -0.55
CA VAL A 187 15.08 4.04 -0.30
C VAL A 187 14.27 4.05 -1.60
N CYS A 188 14.50 5.05 -2.47
CA CYS A 188 13.66 5.29 -3.66
C CYS A 188 14.42 5.26 -5.00
N ARG A 189 15.75 5.04 -4.99
CA ARG A 189 16.65 5.00 -6.16
C ARG A 189 16.83 6.30 -6.93
N GLU A 190 16.16 7.38 -6.53
CA GLU A 190 16.37 8.72 -7.07
C GLU A 190 17.84 9.17 -6.98
N LYS A 191 18.31 9.96 -7.94
CA LYS A 191 19.71 10.40 -8.02
C LYS A 191 20.04 11.34 -6.85
N ILE A 192 21.06 11.01 -6.06
CA ILE A 192 21.54 11.86 -4.97
C ILE A 192 22.34 13.02 -5.56
N ILE A 193 21.80 14.22 -5.46
CA ILE A 193 22.49 15.48 -5.77
C ILE A 193 23.24 15.95 -4.51
N GLU A 194 22.54 15.98 -3.37
CA GLU A 194 23.07 16.45 -2.09
C GLU A 194 22.66 15.54 -0.93
N VAL A 195 23.47 15.53 0.11
CA VAL A 195 23.21 14.86 1.39
C VAL A 195 23.15 15.95 2.45
N HIS A 196 21.99 16.16 3.05
CA HIS A 196 21.84 17.11 4.14
C HIS A 196 21.73 16.36 5.47
N ARG A 197 22.50 16.76 6.49
CA ARG A 197 22.40 16.17 7.83
C ARG A 197 21.25 16.81 8.59
N VAL A 198 20.40 15.99 9.20
CA VAL A 198 19.30 16.45 10.04
C VAL A 198 19.68 16.22 11.49
N TYR A 199 19.52 17.27 12.29
CA TYR A 199 19.69 17.22 13.74
C TYR A 199 18.30 17.30 14.36
N GLN A 200 17.90 16.27 15.11
CA GLN A 200 16.74 16.38 16.01
C GLN A 200 17.15 17.20 17.25
N PRO A 201 16.26 18.07 17.76
CA PRO A 201 16.48 18.85 18.98
C PRO A 201 16.41 17.98 20.25
#